data_AF-A0A1V2FZR5-F1
#
_entry.id   AF-A0A1V2FZR5-F1
#
_cell.length_a   1.000
_cell.length_b   1.000
_cell.length_c   1.000
_cell.angle_alpha   90.00
_cell.angle_beta   90.00
_cell.angle_gamma   90.00
#
_symmetry.space_group_name_H-M   'P 1'
#
loop_
_entity.id
_entity.type
_entity.pdbx_description
1 polymer ?
#
loop_
_entity_poly.entity_id
_entity_poly.type
_entity_poly.pdbx_seq_one_letter_code
_entity_poly.pdbx_strand_id
1 'polypeptide(L)'
;MGKGSSKGHTPREAKDNLKSTQLLSVIDAISEGPIEGPVDGLKSVLLNSTPVLDSEGNTNIVGVTVVFRAGEQEQTPPEGFESSGSETVLGTEVKYDTPITRTITSANIDRLRFTFGVQALVETTSKGDRNPSEVRLLVQIQRNGGWVTEKDITIKGKTTSQYLASVVVDNLPPRPFNIRMRRMTPDSTTDQLQNKTLWSSYTEIIDVKQCYPNTALVGVQVDSEQFGSQQVSRNYHLRGRILQVPSNYNPQTRQYSGIWDGTFKPAYSNNMAWCLWDMLTHPRYGMGKRLGAADVDKWALYVIGQHCDQSVPDGFGGTEPRITCNAYLTTQRKAWDVLSDFCSAMRCMPVWNGQTLTFVQDRPSDKVWTYNRSNVVMPDDGAPFRYSFSALKDRHNAVEVNWIDPNNGWETATELVEDTQAIARYGRNVTKMDAFGCTSRGQAHRAGLWLIKTELLETQTVDFSVGAEGLRHVPGDVIEICDDDYAGIRTGGRVLAVNSQTRTLTLDREITLPSSGTTLISLVDGQGSPVSVEVQSVTDGVKVKVSRVPDGVAEYSVWGLKLPTLRQRLFRCVSIRENDDGTYAITAVQHVPEKEAIVDNGAHFDGDQSGTVNGVTPPAVQ
;
A
#
# COMPACT_ATOMS: atom_id res chain seq x y z
N MET A 1 40.96 24.68 78.88
CA MET A 1 40.28 23.56 78.18
C MET A 1 38.78 23.83 78.27
N GLY A 2 37.95 23.79 77.23
CA GLY A 2 38.15 23.50 75.81
C GLY A 2 37.11 24.27 74.99
N LYS A 3 37.54 24.78 73.83
CA LYS A 3 36.67 25.37 72.80
C LYS A 3 35.75 24.26 72.27
N GLY A 4 34.44 24.42 72.45
CA GLY A 4 33.43 23.56 71.82
C GLY A 4 33.46 23.76 70.31
N SER A 5 33.99 22.76 69.60
CA SER A 5 34.01 22.70 68.13
C SER A 5 32.58 22.49 67.63
N SER A 6 31.91 23.56 67.19
CA SER A 6 30.69 23.43 66.40
C SER A 6 31.08 22.88 65.03
N LYS A 7 30.68 21.65 64.70
CA LYS A 7 30.77 21.11 63.34
C LYS A 7 30.14 22.13 62.38
N GLY A 8 30.93 22.68 61.47
CA GLY A 8 30.44 23.57 60.42
C GLY A 8 29.43 22.85 59.55
N HIS A 9 28.23 23.41 59.43
CA HIS A 9 27.21 22.94 58.49
C HIS A 9 27.60 23.43 57.09
N THR A 10 27.82 22.52 56.15
CA THR A 10 28.01 22.87 54.74
C THR A 10 26.63 23.08 54.11
N PRO A 11 26.31 24.29 53.62
CA PRO A 11 25.02 24.57 52.99
C PRO A 11 24.73 23.60 51.83
N ARG A 12 23.52 23.04 51.82
CA ARG A 12 23.03 22.14 50.77
C ARG A 12 22.16 22.91 49.80
N GLU A 13 22.46 22.81 48.51
CA GLU A 13 21.62 23.35 47.44
C GLU A 13 20.81 22.22 46.78
N ALA A 14 19.47 22.31 46.86
CA ALA A 14 18.62 21.45 46.04
C ALA A 14 18.77 21.81 44.56
N LYS A 15 18.64 20.82 43.66
CA LYS A 15 18.70 21.06 42.21
C LYS A 15 17.45 21.80 41.73
N ASP A 16 17.60 22.66 40.74
CA ASP A 16 16.46 23.30 40.08
C ASP A 16 15.65 22.24 39.33
N ASN A 17 14.33 22.22 39.54
CA ASN A 17 13.44 21.17 39.03
C ASN A 17 12.16 21.70 38.35
N LEU A 18 12.06 23.03 38.17
CA LEU A 18 10.99 23.66 37.41
C LEU A 18 11.53 24.10 36.05
N LYS A 19 10.95 23.60 34.96
CA LYS A 19 11.37 23.89 33.58
C LYS A 19 10.17 24.29 32.72
N SER A 20 10.33 25.37 31.95
CA SER A 20 9.26 25.93 31.11
C SER A 20 8.89 24.94 30.00
N THR A 21 7.62 24.60 29.86
CA THR A 21 7.10 23.77 28.77
C THR A 21 6.49 24.66 27.69
N GLN A 22 6.82 24.41 26.42
CA GLN A 22 6.15 25.00 25.26
C GLN A 22 5.42 23.86 24.52
N LEU A 23 4.29 24.14 23.90
CA LEU A 23 3.51 23.13 23.17
C LEU A 23 3.79 23.27 21.67
N LEU A 24 4.24 22.19 21.04
CA LEU A 24 4.23 22.06 19.59
C LEU A 24 2.81 21.64 19.17
N SER A 25 2.23 22.33 18.18
CA SER A 25 0.91 22.03 17.62
C SER A 25 0.98 22.06 16.10
N VAL A 26 0.74 20.92 15.45
CA VAL A 26 0.87 20.75 13.98
C VAL A 26 -0.35 20.01 13.43
N ILE A 27 -0.78 20.39 12.23
CA ILE A 27 -1.78 19.65 11.44
C ILE A 27 -1.09 19.14 10.18
N ASP A 28 -1.02 17.83 10.00
CA ASP A 28 -0.46 17.19 8.81
C ASP A 28 -1.60 16.73 7.90
N ALA A 29 -1.50 17.08 6.61
CA ALA A 29 -2.37 16.54 5.57
C ALA A 29 -1.85 15.19 5.11
N ILE A 30 -2.66 14.14 5.29
CA ILE A 30 -2.24 12.76 5.06
C ILE A 30 -2.51 12.33 3.63
N SER A 31 -3.76 12.45 3.20
CA SER A 31 -4.22 11.96 1.90
C SER A 31 -5.60 12.51 1.56
N GLU A 32 -6.06 12.21 0.36
CA GLU A 32 -7.47 12.32 0.00
C GLU A 32 -8.28 11.30 0.82
N GLY A 33 -9.41 11.72 1.39
CA GLY A 33 -10.36 10.87 2.14
C GLY A 33 -11.65 10.52 1.38
N PRO A 34 -12.51 9.66 1.94
CA PRO A 34 -12.40 9.09 3.27
C PRO A 34 -11.37 7.95 3.35
N ILE A 35 -10.63 7.88 4.45
CA ILE A 35 -9.75 6.76 4.82
C ILE A 35 -10.31 6.02 6.03
N GLU A 36 -9.94 4.76 6.20
CA GLU A 36 -10.32 3.95 7.37
C GLU A 36 -9.63 4.45 8.65
N GLY A 37 -8.40 4.93 8.54
CA GLY A 37 -7.70 5.63 9.61
C GLY A 37 -6.71 4.76 10.39
N PRO A 38 -6.36 5.15 11.63
CA PRO A 38 -5.29 4.50 12.40
C PRO A 38 -5.51 2.99 12.59
N VAL A 39 -4.46 2.19 12.35
CA VAL A 39 -4.50 0.74 12.52
C VAL A 39 -4.79 0.34 13.97
N ASP A 40 -4.14 1.03 14.93
CA ASP A 40 -4.22 0.74 16.36
C ASP A 40 -4.21 2.03 17.21
N GLY A 41 -5.07 2.99 16.86
CA GLY A 41 -5.27 4.23 17.61
C GLY A 41 -3.98 5.03 17.82
N LEU A 42 -3.65 5.37 19.07
CA LEU A 42 -2.44 6.14 19.40
C LEU A 42 -1.13 5.34 19.19
N LYS A 43 -1.17 4.01 19.17
CA LYS A 43 0.02 3.19 18.85
C LYS A 43 0.47 3.39 17.39
N SER A 44 -0.46 3.81 16.52
CA SER A 44 -0.18 4.15 15.13
C SER A 44 0.50 5.51 14.95
N VAL A 45 0.70 6.29 16.00
CA VAL A 45 1.35 7.61 15.92
C VAL A 45 2.76 7.49 16.47
N LEU A 46 3.75 7.77 15.62
CA LEU A 46 5.17 7.70 15.98
C LEU A 46 5.77 9.10 15.93
N LEU A 47 6.47 9.48 16.99
CA LEU A 47 7.27 10.71 17.06
C LEU A 47 8.75 10.33 17.13
N ASN A 48 9.56 10.82 16.20
CA ASN A 48 10.97 10.39 16.07
C ASN A 48 11.11 8.85 16.06
N SER A 49 10.25 8.21 15.25
CA SER A 49 10.15 6.75 15.11
C SER A 49 9.81 5.99 16.39
N THR A 50 9.42 6.68 17.47
CA THR A 50 8.95 6.06 18.72
C THR A 50 7.43 6.14 18.80
N PRO A 51 6.71 5.02 18.94
CA PRO A 51 5.25 5.04 19.05
C PRO A 51 4.82 5.69 20.37
N VAL A 52 3.75 6.49 20.34
CA VAL A 52 3.24 7.22 21.52
C VAL A 52 2.86 6.26 22.65
N LEU A 53 2.25 5.12 22.29
CA LEU A 53 1.97 4.01 23.19
C LEU A 53 2.76 2.78 22.73
N ASP A 54 3.25 1.98 23.67
CA ASP A 54 3.87 0.69 23.37
C ASP A 54 2.82 -0.39 23.00
N SER A 55 3.28 -1.61 22.70
CA SER A 55 2.41 -2.75 22.37
C SER A 55 1.44 -3.12 23.50
N GLU A 56 1.85 -2.93 24.75
CA GLU A 56 1.07 -3.22 25.98
C GLU A 56 0.10 -2.07 26.34
N GLY A 57 0.22 -0.91 25.69
CA GLY A 57 -0.59 0.27 25.92
C GLY A 57 -0.01 1.24 26.95
N ASN A 58 1.22 1.03 27.42
CA ASN A 58 1.91 1.99 28.28
C ASN A 58 2.34 3.21 27.47
N THR A 59 2.33 4.36 28.12
CA THR A 59 2.69 5.63 27.49
C THR A 59 4.20 5.78 27.39
N ASN A 60 4.73 5.78 26.17
CA ASN A 60 6.13 6.13 25.89
C ASN A 60 6.35 7.64 25.90
N ILE A 61 5.35 8.39 25.42
CA ILE A 61 5.44 9.84 25.22
C ILE A 61 4.23 10.50 25.90
N VAL A 62 4.49 11.28 26.95
CA VAL A 62 3.43 11.87 27.79
C VAL A 62 2.91 13.16 27.16
N GLY A 63 1.67 13.56 27.44
CA GLY A 63 1.16 14.86 27.01
C GLY A 63 0.95 15.00 25.49
N VAL A 64 0.85 13.88 24.76
CA VAL A 64 0.50 13.89 23.34
C VAL A 64 -1.02 13.92 23.19
N THR A 65 -1.53 14.90 22.44
CA THR A 65 -2.93 14.93 21.99
C THR A 65 -2.96 14.74 20.49
N VAL A 66 -3.76 13.79 20.01
CA VAL A 66 -3.92 13.51 18.58
C VAL A 66 -5.39 13.66 18.19
N VAL A 67 -5.64 14.41 17.13
CA VAL A 67 -6.97 14.56 16.54
C VAL A 67 -6.92 14.02 15.13
N PHE A 68 -7.69 12.96 14.88
CA PHE A 68 -7.79 12.34 13.57
C PHE A 68 -9.06 12.80 12.84
N ARG A 69 -8.93 12.96 11.52
CA ARG A 69 -10.00 13.31 10.61
C ARG A 69 -9.87 12.43 9.36
N ALA A 70 -10.87 11.59 9.12
CA ALA A 70 -10.87 10.59 8.04
C ALA A 70 -10.92 11.22 6.63
N GLY A 71 -11.29 12.49 6.52
CA GLY A 71 -11.51 13.17 5.25
C GLY A 71 -12.86 12.83 4.65
N GLU A 72 -13.91 12.77 5.45
CA GLU A 72 -15.27 12.70 4.93
C GLU A 72 -15.68 14.05 4.28
N GLN A 73 -16.73 14.01 3.46
CA GLN A 73 -17.32 15.22 2.87
C GLN A 73 -17.92 16.11 3.97
N GLU A 74 -18.64 15.52 4.91
CA GLU A 74 -19.19 16.19 6.09
C GLU A 74 -18.30 15.91 7.29
N GLN A 75 -17.29 16.75 7.50
CA GLN A 75 -16.31 16.55 8.56
C GLN A 75 -16.15 17.80 9.42
N THR A 76 -16.04 17.61 10.73
CA THR A 76 -15.83 18.70 11.69
C THR A 76 -14.39 19.22 11.65
N PRO A 77 -14.15 20.51 11.99
CA PRO A 77 -12.80 21.04 12.13
C PRO A 77 -11.99 20.27 13.20
N PRO A 78 -10.65 20.24 13.10
CA PRO A 78 -9.80 19.64 14.13
C PRO A 78 -9.81 20.52 15.40
N GLU A 79 -10.69 20.18 16.34
CA GLU A 79 -10.83 20.89 17.61
C GLU A 79 -9.53 20.86 18.43
N GLY A 80 -9.24 21.95 19.15
CA GLY A 80 -8.04 22.07 19.97
C GLY A 80 -6.82 22.65 19.25
N PHE A 81 -6.86 22.81 17.92
CA PHE A 81 -5.80 23.44 17.12
C PHE A 81 -6.08 24.92 16.86
N GLU A 82 -5.04 25.74 17.00
CA GLU A 82 -5.14 27.19 16.91
C GLU A 82 -5.07 27.65 15.45
N SER A 83 -6.05 28.44 14.99
CA SER A 83 -5.98 29.13 13.71
C SER A 83 -5.17 30.42 13.80
N SER A 84 -5.32 31.13 14.92
CA SER A 84 -4.60 32.37 15.21
C SER A 84 -4.66 32.66 16.71
N GLY A 85 -3.55 33.10 17.29
CA GLY A 85 -3.47 33.58 18.66
C GLY A 85 -3.05 35.05 18.68
N SER A 86 -3.76 35.90 19.41
CA SER A 86 -3.34 37.27 19.71
C SER A 86 -2.85 37.34 21.15
N GLU A 87 -1.54 37.49 21.33
CA GLU A 87 -0.93 37.58 22.66
C GLU A 87 -0.94 39.03 23.16
N THR A 88 -1.48 39.22 24.37
CA THR A 88 -1.33 40.47 25.12
C THR A 88 -0.34 40.26 26.27
N VAL A 89 0.82 40.90 26.16
CA VAL A 89 1.86 40.89 27.19
C VAL A 89 1.44 41.79 28.35
N LEU A 90 1.50 41.25 29.57
CA LEU A 90 1.20 41.96 30.81
C LEU A 90 2.44 42.24 31.64
N GLY A 91 3.29 41.23 31.82
CA GLY A 91 4.51 41.31 32.65
C GLY A 91 4.26 41.82 34.08
N THR A 92 3.07 41.58 34.64
CA THR A 92 2.65 42.19 35.91
C THR A 92 2.82 41.21 37.07
N GLU A 93 3.35 41.69 38.20
CA GLU A 93 3.43 40.89 39.43
C GLU A 93 2.02 40.66 40.01
N VAL A 94 1.72 39.41 40.37
CA VAL A 94 0.48 39.05 41.06
C VAL A 94 0.77 38.96 42.55
N LYS A 95 0.07 39.76 43.37
CA LYS A 95 0.24 39.81 44.83
C LYS A 95 -0.94 39.15 45.54
N TYR A 96 -0.75 38.76 46.81
CA TYR A 96 -1.80 38.09 47.59
C TYR A 96 -3.05 38.97 47.76
N ASP A 97 -2.88 40.23 48.13
CA ASP A 97 -3.98 41.18 48.37
C ASP A 97 -4.47 41.90 47.10
N THR A 98 -3.68 41.86 46.02
CA THR A 98 -3.97 42.61 44.79
C THR A 98 -4.10 41.66 43.59
N PRO A 99 -5.30 41.10 43.34
CA PRO A 99 -5.53 40.30 42.15
C PRO A 99 -5.53 41.17 40.89
N ILE A 100 -5.01 40.65 39.79
CA ILE A 100 -4.95 41.36 38.51
C ILE A 100 -6.17 40.97 37.68
N THR A 101 -6.90 41.97 37.16
CA THR A 101 -8.09 41.77 36.33
C THR A 101 -7.89 42.39 34.94
N ARG A 102 -8.39 41.71 33.89
CA ARG A 102 -8.43 42.20 32.51
C ARG A 102 -9.80 41.94 31.90
N THR A 103 -10.19 42.76 30.94
CA THR A 103 -11.46 42.63 30.22
C THR A 103 -11.19 42.12 28.83
N ILE A 104 -11.91 41.08 28.42
CA ILE A 104 -11.85 40.48 27.10
C ILE A 104 -13.02 41.01 26.27
N THR A 105 -12.71 41.61 25.13
CA THR A 105 -13.69 42.27 24.25
C THR A 105 -13.75 41.65 22.86
N SER A 106 -12.75 40.86 22.47
CA SER A 106 -12.67 40.24 21.15
C SER A 106 -13.82 39.27 20.91
N ALA A 107 -14.57 39.51 19.82
CA ALA A 107 -15.82 38.81 19.54
C ALA A 107 -15.65 37.33 19.19
N ASN A 108 -14.53 36.97 18.54
CA ASN A 108 -14.39 35.69 17.84
C ASN A 108 -13.42 34.69 18.49
N ILE A 109 -13.05 34.89 19.75
CA ILE A 109 -12.12 34.00 20.47
C ILE A 109 -12.84 32.73 20.94
N ASP A 110 -12.19 31.59 20.89
CA ASP A 110 -12.76 30.31 21.33
C ASP A 110 -12.15 29.87 22.68
N ARG A 111 -10.85 30.15 22.90
CA ARG A 111 -10.12 29.80 24.13
C ARG A 111 -9.20 30.93 24.59
N LEU A 112 -8.80 30.89 25.86
CA LEU A 112 -7.81 31.78 26.45
C LEU A 112 -6.66 30.97 27.04
N ARG A 113 -5.42 31.27 26.61
CA ARG A 113 -4.22 30.74 27.25
C ARG A 113 -3.64 31.78 28.19
N PHE A 114 -3.45 31.42 29.45
CA PHE A 114 -2.84 32.28 30.46
C PHE A 114 -1.40 31.82 30.66
N THR A 115 -0.43 32.69 30.43
CA THR A 115 1.00 32.42 30.67
C THR A 115 1.44 33.13 31.94
N PHE A 116 1.89 32.39 32.94
CA PHE A 116 2.23 32.90 34.26
C PHE A 116 3.39 32.11 34.86
N GLY A 117 3.93 32.57 35.97
CA GLY A 117 5.00 31.83 36.63
C GLY A 117 5.67 32.62 37.74
N VAL A 118 6.96 32.38 37.93
CA VAL A 118 7.77 32.94 39.01
C VAL A 118 9.11 33.42 38.48
N GLN A 119 9.64 34.52 39.02
CA GLN A 119 10.99 34.99 38.64
C GLN A 119 12.10 34.11 39.25
N ALA A 120 11.83 33.61 40.46
CA ALA A 120 12.61 32.60 41.17
C ALA A 120 11.68 31.94 42.20
N LEU A 121 11.93 30.68 42.52
CA LEU A 121 11.22 29.95 43.57
C LEU A 121 12.22 29.20 44.42
N VAL A 122 12.55 29.72 45.59
CA VAL A 122 13.52 29.09 46.50
C VAL A 122 13.33 29.61 47.92
N GLU A 123 13.49 28.72 48.89
CA GLU A 123 13.56 29.08 50.30
C GLU A 123 14.98 28.81 50.82
N THR A 124 15.61 29.82 51.43
CA THR A 124 16.96 29.75 51.98
C THR A 124 16.87 29.73 53.50
N THR A 125 17.32 28.64 54.12
CA THR A 125 17.29 28.53 55.59
C THR A 125 18.35 29.42 56.24
N SER A 126 18.22 29.68 57.54
CA SER A 126 19.22 30.42 58.34
C SER A 126 20.61 29.76 58.36
N LYS A 127 20.72 28.50 57.93
CA LYS A 127 21.97 27.74 57.78
C LYS A 127 22.51 27.75 56.34
N GLY A 128 21.87 28.47 55.42
CA GLY A 128 22.27 28.61 54.02
C GLY A 128 21.73 27.53 53.08
N ASP A 129 20.93 26.57 53.55
CA ASP A 129 20.36 25.53 52.68
C ASP A 129 19.31 26.12 51.74
N ARG A 130 19.36 25.78 50.46
CA ARG A 130 18.39 26.25 49.44
C ARG A 130 17.42 25.13 49.09
N ASN A 131 16.18 25.26 49.56
CA ASN A 131 15.12 24.27 49.45
C ASN A 131 14.05 24.67 48.42
N PRO A 132 13.29 23.69 47.88
CA PRO A 132 12.09 23.95 47.11
C PRO A 132 11.04 24.71 47.91
N SER A 133 10.25 25.54 47.23
CA SER A 133 9.08 26.24 47.78
C SER A 133 7.86 26.03 46.88
N GLU A 134 6.72 26.62 47.22
CA GLU A 134 5.50 26.52 46.43
C GLU A 134 4.70 27.82 46.41
N VAL A 135 4.00 28.06 45.29
CA VAL A 135 3.03 29.14 45.15
C VAL A 135 1.75 28.62 44.51
N ARG A 136 0.61 29.01 45.07
CA ARG A 136 -0.72 28.71 44.54
C ARG A 136 -1.36 29.94 43.89
N LEU A 137 -1.88 29.76 42.68
CA LEU A 137 -2.53 30.76 41.84
C LEU A 137 -3.91 30.24 41.40
N LEU A 138 -4.88 31.13 41.32
CA LEU A 138 -6.21 30.86 40.76
C LEU A 138 -6.39 31.66 39.47
N VAL A 139 -6.83 30.99 38.41
CA VAL A 139 -7.35 31.63 37.19
C VAL A 139 -8.87 31.63 37.29
N GLN A 140 -9.46 32.81 37.19
CA GLN A 140 -10.89 33.02 37.38
C GLN A 140 -11.50 33.80 36.22
N ILE A 141 -12.72 33.43 35.85
CA ILE A 141 -13.53 34.13 34.86
C ILE A 141 -14.79 34.65 35.53
N GLN A 142 -15.19 35.88 35.20
CA GLN A 142 -16.45 36.44 35.68
C GLN A 142 -17.63 35.84 34.90
N ARG A 143 -18.52 35.15 35.62
CA ARG A 143 -19.76 34.57 35.08
C ARG A 143 -20.94 35.06 35.91
N ASN A 144 -21.99 35.57 35.25
CA ASN A 144 -23.21 36.05 35.91
C ASN A 144 -22.96 37.00 37.09
N GLY A 145 -21.97 37.90 36.95
CA GLY A 145 -21.59 38.87 37.99
C GLY A 145 -20.67 38.33 39.09
N GLY A 146 -20.49 37.01 39.21
CA GLY A 146 -19.60 36.35 40.18
C GLY A 146 -18.27 35.88 39.58
N TRP A 147 -17.27 35.65 40.41
CA TRP A 147 -15.98 35.07 40.00
C TRP A 147 -16.02 33.56 40.15
N VAL A 148 -15.77 32.84 39.05
CA VAL A 148 -15.67 31.37 39.03
C VAL A 148 -14.22 30.98 38.81
N THR A 149 -13.70 30.06 39.62
CA THR A 149 -12.34 29.51 39.44
C THR A 149 -12.36 28.45 38.36
N GLU A 150 -11.66 28.73 37.26
CA GLU A 150 -11.53 27.83 36.12
C GLU A 150 -10.32 26.91 36.26
N LYS A 151 -9.23 27.41 36.85
CA LYS A 151 -8.03 26.63 37.17
C LYS A 151 -7.49 27.01 38.55
N ASP A 152 -7.09 26.00 39.29
CA ASP A 152 -6.40 26.10 40.58
C ASP A 152 -5.01 25.47 40.42
N ILE A 153 -3.98 26.30 40.51
CA ILE A 153 -2.64 25.96 40.06
C ILE A 153 -1.68 26.07 41.23
N THR A 154 -0.87 25.04 41.44
CA THR A 154 0.23 25.06 42.41
C THR A 154 1.55 24.83 41.69
N ILE A 155 2.42 25.84 41.69
CA ILE A 155 3.81 25.73 41.22
C ILE A 155 4.65 25.32 42.43
N LYS A 156 5.24 24.12 42.40
CA LYS A 156 6.05 23.58 43.50
C LYS A 156 7.39 23.12 43.00
N GLY A 157 8.46 23.62 43.61
CA GLY A 157 9.82 23.24 43.23
C GLY A 157 10.85 24.30 43.62
N LYS A 158 12.06 24.13 43.08
CA LYS A 158 13.13 25.11 43.16
C LYS A 158 13.48 25.60 41.75
N THR A 159 13.59 26.91 41.56
CA THR A 159 14.25 27.51 40.40
C THR A 159 14.94 28.80 40.81
N THR A 160 16.12 29.05 40.26
CA THR A 160 16.88 30.30 40.45
C THR A 160 16.73 31.27 39.26
N SER A 161 16.09 30.82 38.19
CA SER A 161 15.76 31.59 36.99
C SER A 161 14.24 31.65 36.78
N GLN A 162 13.81 32.55 35.88
CA GLN A 162 12.40 32.69 35.55
C GLN A 162 11.83 31.37 35.04
N TYR A 163 10.73 30.96 35.64
CA TYR A 163 9.91 29.83 35.22
C TYR A 163 8.56 30.35 34.75
N LEU A 164 8.12 29.92 33.57
CA LEU A 164 6.79 30.18 33.02
C LEU A 164 6.08 28.85 32.78
N ALA A 165 4.77 28.87 33.00
CA ALA A 165 3.84 27.81 32.67
C ALA A 165 2.63 28.46 31.99
N SER A 166 1.82 27.67 31.29
CA SER A 166 0.57 28.15 30.74
C SER A 166 -0.59 27.19 31.01
N VAL A 167 -1.80 27.74 31.11
CA VAL A 167 -3.04 26.96 31.15
C VAL A 167 -4.02 27.50 30.13
N VAL A 168 -4.78 26.62 29.51
CA VAL A 168 -5.85 26.98 28.58
C VAL A 168 -7.20 26.87 29.32
N VAL A 169 -8.05 27.87 29.10
CA VAL A 169 -9.43 27.93 29.56
C VAL A 169 -10.35 28.06 28.34
N ASP A 170 -11.40 27.26 28.31
CA ASP A 170 -12.42 27.19 27.26
C ASP A 170 -13.79 27.64 27.80
N ASN A 171 -14.86 27.36 27.04
CA ASN A 171 -16.25 27.66 27.41
C ASN A 171 -16.43 29.12 27.89
N LEU A 172 -15.94 30.05 27.08
CA LEU A 172 -15.86 31.45 27.45
C LEU A 172 -17.27 32.10 27.53
N PRO A 173 -17.51 33.04 28.47
CA PRO A 173 -18.79 33.72 28.58
C PRO A 173 -19.11 34.58 27.35
N PRO A 174 -20.37 35.04 27.20
CA PRO A 174 -20.70 36.11 26.28
C PRO A 174 -19.82 37.34 26.52
N ARG A 175 -19.38 37.97 25.44
CA ARG A 175 -18.46 39.11 25.48
C ARG A 175 -19.25 40.40 25.76
N PRO A 176 -18.66 41.40 26.44
CA PRO A 176 -17.36 41.34 27.11
C PRO A 176 -17.43 40.60 28.45
N PHE A 177 -16.33 39.96 28.85
CA PHE A 177 -16.22 39.34 30.17
C PHE A 177 -14.86 39.65 30.80
N ASN A 178 -14.78 39.53 32.13
CA ASN A 178 -13.55 39.79 32.86
C ASN A 178 -12.84 38.49 33.23
N ILE A 179 -11.51 38.54 33.18
CA ILE A 179 -10.60 37.49 33.63
C ILE A 179 -9.75 38.01 34.77
N ARG A 180 -9.42 37.15 35.72
CA ARG A 180 -8.64 37.51 36.90
C ARG A 180 -7.67 36.42 37.29
N MET A 181 -6.46 36.82 37.62
CA MET A 181 -5.48 35.96 38.28
C MET A 181 -5.32 36.41 39.73
N ARG A 182 -5.42 35.46 40.66
CA ARG A 182 -5.31 35.71 42.09
C ARG A 182 -4.26 34.79 42.71
N ARG A 183 -3.38 35.35 43.53
CA ARG A 183 -2.42 34.59 44.31
C ARG A 183 -3.02 34.19 45.66
N MET A 184 -2.81 32.95 46.08
CA MET A 184 -3.30 32.40 47.36
C MET A 184 -2.18 32.11 48.36
N THR A 185 -0.91 32.18 47.94
CA THR A 185 0.25 32.09 48.82
C THR A 185 0.67 33.49 49.27
N PRO A 186 1.01 33.75 50.54
CA PRO A 186 1.50 35.06 50.98
C PRO A 186 2.71 35.55 50.17
N ASP A 187 2.81 36.87 50.00
CA ASP A 187 3.97 37.52 49.40
C ASP A 187 5.18 37.37 50.32
N SER A 188 6.38 37.22 49.75
CA SER A 188 7.58 37.14 50.58
C SER A 188 7.86 38.47 51.29
N THR A 189 8.19 38.38 52.57
CA THR A 189 8.62 39.52 53.40
C THR A 189 10.12 39.49 53.70
N THR A 190 10.86 38.49 53.20
CA THR A 190 12.29 38.30 53.48
C THR A 190 13.06 37.88 52.22
N ASP A 191 14.35 38.21 52.13
CA ASP A 191 15.21 37.74 51.04
C ASP A 191 15.46 36.22 51.06
N GLN A 192 15.16 35.58 52.20
CA GLN A 192 15.28 34.14 52.38
C GLN A 192 14.24 33.38 51.57
N LEU A 193 13.05 33.95 51.32
CA LEU A 193 12.02 33.33 50.50
C LEU A 193 11.88 34.12 49.19
N GLN A 194 12.21 33.49 48.07
CA GLN A 194 11.96 34.05 46.74
C GLN A 194 10.77 33.31 46.15
N ASN A 195 9.67 34.01 45.95
CA ASN A 195 8.43 33.42 45.41
C ASN A 195 7.63 34.45 44.60
N LYS A 196 8.33 35.39 43.94
CA LYS A 196 7.71 36.49 43.20
C LYS A 196 7.02 35.96 41.96
N THR A 197 5.68 36.03 41.96
CA THR A 197 4.82 35.51 40.89
C THR A 197 4.50 36.56 39.84
N LEU A 198 4.49 36.15 38.58
CA LEU A 198 4.25 37.00 37.42
C LEU A 198 3.08 36.43 36.61
N TRP A 199 2.16 37.29 36.20
CA TRP A 199 1.33 37.02 35.03
C TRP A 199 2.03 37.62 33.81
N SER A 200 2.61 36.75 32.98
CA SER A 200 3.42 37.14 31.83
C SER A 200 2.54 37.66 30.69
N SER A 201 1.56 36.88 30.25
CA SER A 201 0.67 37.24 29.14
C SER A 201 -0.64 36.45 29.20
N TYR A 202 -1.60 36.86 28.39
CA TYR A 202 -2.70 35.99 27.98
C TYR A 202 -2.83 36.03 26.46
N THR A 203 -3.15 34.88 25.85
CA THR A 203 -3.36 34.74 24.42
C THR A 203 -4.83 34.46 24.15
N GLU A 204 -5.42 35.31 23.32
CA GLU A 204 -6.75 35.13 22.75
C GLU A 204 -6.66 34.20 21.55
N ILE A 205 -7.19 32.98 21.68
CA ILE A 205 -7.05 31.91 20.69
C ILE A 205 -8.36 31.77 19.92
N ILE A 206 -8.26 31.81 18.60
CA ILE A 206 -9.32 31.40 17.67
C ILE A 206 -8.95 30.01 17.17
N ASP A 207 -9.84 29.05 17.37
CA ASP A 207 -9.63 27.67 16.91
C ASP A 207 -9.80 27.59 15.39
N VAL A 208 -9.20 26.58 14.77
CA VAL A 208 -9.41 26.28 13.34
C VAL A 208 -10.89 25.99 13.11
N LYS A 209 -11.57 26.90 12.39
CA LYS A 209 -12.97 26.72 11.95
C LYS A 209 -13.07 26.20 10.51
N GLN A 210 -11.94 26.05 9.82
CA GLN A 210 -11.91 25.50 8.47
C GLN A 210 -12.06 23.98 8.53
N CYS A 211 -13.16 23.49 7.97
CA CYS A 211 -13.25 22.10 7.57
C CYS A 211 -12.39 21.88 6.32
N TYR A 212 -11.77 20.72 6.19
CA TYR A 212 -11.08 20.28 4.98
C TYR A 212 -11.80 19.06 4.39
N PRO A 213 -12.90 19.26 3.62
CA PRO A 213 -13.68 18.17 3.07
C PRO A 213 -12.86 17.31 2.11
N ASN A 214 -13.02 16.00 2.21
CA ASN A 214 -12.28 15.00 1.42
C ASN A 214 -10.77 14.98 1.64
N THR A 215 -10.26 15.62 2.70
CA THR A 215 -8.84 15.55 3.07
C THR A 215 -8.72 14.89 4.44
N ALA A 216 -8.00 13.77 4.49
CA ALA A 216 -7.64 13.11 5.72
C ALA A 216 -6.50 13.88 6.41
N LEU A 217 -6.66 14.16 7.70
CA LEU A 217 -5.74 14.99 8.48
C LEU A 217 -5.43 14.32 9.82
N VAL A 218 -4.21 14.56 10.31
CA VAL A 218 -3.84 14.27 11.69
C VAL A 218 -3.31 15.56 12.33
N GLY A 219 -4.00 16.02 13.36
CA GLY A 219 -3.50 17.04 14.26
C GLY A 219 -2.70 16.39 15.39
N VAL A 220 -1.49 16.86 15.68
CA VAL A 220 -0.68 16.43 16.82
C VAL A 220 -0.29 17.64 17.68
N GLN A 221 -0.55 17.53 18.98
CA GLN A 221 -0.01 18.43 19.99
C GLN A 221 0.90 17.65 20.94
N VAL A 222 2.08 18.19 21.21
CA VAL A 222 3.05 17.54 22.09
C VAL A 222 3.86 18.57 22.88
N ASP A 223 4.24 18.21 24.10
CA ASP A 223 5.14 19.02 24.93
C ASP A 223 6.55 19.05 24.30
N SER A 224 7.02 20.23 23.96
CA SER A 224 8.32 20.44 23.33
C SER A 224 9.48 20.03 24.25
N GLU A 225 9.28 19.95 25.58
CA GLU A 225 10.34 19.57 26.51
C GLU A 225 10.89 18.16 26.23
N GLN A 226 10.05 17.24 25.74
CA GLN A 226 10.46 15.86 25.49
C GLN A 226 11.42 15.70 24.31
N PHE A 227 11.51 16.71 23.43
CA PHE A 227 12.26 16.63 22.18
C PHE A 227 13.38 17.68 22.07
N GLY A 228 13.50 18.59 23.05
CA GLY A 228 14.53 19.63 23.06
C GLY A 228 14.47 20.55 21.83
N SER A 229 15.63 20.88 21.26
CA SER A 229 15.73 21.71 20.04
C SER A 229 15.66 20.91 18.73
N GLN A 230 15.35 19.62 18.77
CA GLN A 230 15.26 18.79 17.57
C GLN A 230 13.90 18.94 16.90
N GLN A 231 13.89 18.96 15.56
CA GLN A 231 12.65 18.89 14.79
C GLN A 231 11.97 17.54 15.05
N VAL A 232 10.74 17.56 15.55
CA VAL A 232 9.96 16.34 15.81
C VAL A 232 9.44 15.81 14.47
N SER A 233 9.90 14.62 14.07
CA SER A 233 9.32 13.88 12.94
C SER A 233 8.05 13.15 13.39
N ARG A 234 7.08 13.01 12.48
CA ARG A 234 5.77 12.41 12.75
C ARG A 234 5.46 11.38 11.68
N ASN A 235 5.28 10.13 12.08
CA ASN A 235 4.91 9.04 11.18
C ASN A 235 3.59 8.42 11.64
N TYR A 236 2.77 7.98 10.68
CA TYR A 236 1.42 7.49 10.95
C TYR A 236 1.19 6.13 10.28
N HIS A 237 0.88 5.11 11.08
CA HIS A 237 0.52 3.78 10.58
C HIS A 237 -1.00 3.69 10.38
N LEU A 238 -1.44 3.94 9.15
CA LEU A 238 -2.85 4.09 8.80
C LEU A 238 -3.31 3.02 7.80
N ARG A 239 -4.57 2.60 7.94
CA ARG A 239 -5.34 2.02 6.85
C ARG A 239 -5.78 3.14 5.91
N GLY A 240 -5.48 2.96 4.62
CA GLY A 240 -5.70 3.95 3.57
C GLY A 240 -7.17 4.18 3.20
N ARG A 241 -7.38 4.61 1.96
CA ARG A 241 -8.69 5.02 1.44
C ARG A 241 -9.74 3.92 1.51
N ILE A 242 -10.98 4.35 1.76
CA ILE A 242 -12.18 3.54 1.54
C ILE A 242 -12.43 3.51 0.03
N LEU A 243 -12.42 2.32 -0.54
CA LEU A 243 -12.57 2.08 -1.97
C LEU A 243 -13.98 1.59 -2.28
N GLN A 244 -14.37 1.68 -3.56
CA GLN A 244 -15.52 0.94 -4.07
C GLN A 244 -15.08 -0.49 -4.41
N VAL A 245 -15.53 -1.46 -3.61
CA VAL A 245 -15.22 -2.89 -3.81
C VAL A 245 -16.50 -3.67 -4.16
N PRO A 246 -16.43 -4.86 -4.79
CA PRO A 246 -17.62 -5.65 -5.12
C PRO A 246 -18.52 -5.87 -3.91
N SER A 247 -19.83 -5.75 -4.12
CA SER A 247 -20.85 -5.97 -3.08
C SER A 247 -20.70 -7.33 -2.38
N ASN A 248 -20.27 -8.36 -3.12
CA ASN A 248 -20.07 -9.73 -2.64
C ASN A 248 -18.67 -10.03 -2.10
N TYR A 249 -17.77 -9.05 -2.07
CA TYR A 249 -16.40 -9.21 -1.56
C TYR A 249 -16.31 -8.81 -0.08
N ASN A 250 -15.65 -9.62 0.74
CA ASN A 250 -15.26 -9.26 2.09
C ASN A 250 -13.76 -8.94 2.12
N PRO A 251 -13.35 -7.67 2.28
CA PRO A 251 -11.93 -7.29 2.23
C PRO A 251 -11.11 -7.75 3.44
N GLN A 252 -11.75 -8.06 4.58
CA GLN A 252 -11.06 -8.55 5.77
C GLN A 252 -10.71 -10.03 5.62
N THR A 253 -11.65 -10.84 5.16
CA THR A 253 -11.44 -12.28 4.95
C THR A 253 -10.92 -12.62 3.55
N ARG A 254 -10.93 -11.65 2.62
CA ARG A 254 -10.57 -11.79 1.21
C ARG A 254 -11.39 -12.81 0.44
N GLN A 255 -12.64 -13.01 0.85
CA GLN A 255 -13.55 -13.99 0.24
C GLN A 255 -14.63 -13.31 -0.60
N TYR A 256 -15.01 -13.98 -1.68
CA TYR A 256 -16.08 -13.58 -2.59
C TYR A 256 -17.23 -14.59 -2.44
N SER A 257 -18.44 -14.13 -2.15
CA SER A 257 -19.58 -15.02 -1.86
C SER A 257 -20.69 -14.91 -2.92
N GLY A 258 -21.04 -16.01 -3.56
CA GLY A 258 -22.06 -16.03 -4.60
C GLY A 258 -21.64 -15.31 -5.90
N ILE A 259 -22.58 -15.16 -6.82
CA ILE A 259 -22.36 -14.49 -8.10
C ILE A 259 -22.44 -12.98 -7.88
N TRP A 260 -21.44 -12.26 -8.37
CA TRP A 260 -21.44 -10.80 -8.30
C TRP A 260 -22.40 -10.21 -9.34
N ASP A 261 -23.23 -9.27 -8.92
CA ASP A 261 -24.22 -8.57 -9.76
C ASP A 261 -23.66 -7.31 -10.43
N GLY A 262 -22.38 -7.00 -10.22
CA GLY A 262 -21.71 -5.82 -10.76
C GLY A 262 -21.88 -4.55 -9.90
N THR A 263 -22.48 -4.64 -8.71
CA THR A 263 -22.64 -3.49 -7.79
C THR A 263 -21.46 -3.36 -6.82
N PHE A 264 -21.21 -2.15 -6.33
CA PHE A 264 -20.10 -1.87 -5.41
C PHE A 264 -20.61 -1.44 -4.03
N LYS A 265 -19.75 -1.59 -3.02
CA LYS A 265 -19.93 -1.07 -1.67
C LYS A 265 -18.65 -0.37 -1.20
N PRO A 266 -18.75 0.66 -0.34
CA PRO A 266 -17.58 1.29 0.26
C PRO A 266 -16.93 0.36 1.30
N ALA A 267 -15.64 0.09 1.18
CA ALA A 267 -14.83 -0.56 2.22
C ALA A 267 -13.33 -0.31 2.00
N TYR A 268 -12.54 -0.33 3.09
CA TYR A 268 -11.09 -0.39 2.96
C TYR A 268 -10.64 -1.74 2.39
N SER A 269 -9.72 -1.69 1.42
CA SER A 269 -9.02 -2.86 0.89
C SER A 269 -7.64 -2.43 0.38
N ASN A 270 -6.67 -3.33 0.46
CA ASN A 270 -5.38 -3.20 -0.19
C ASN A 270 -5.20 -4.21 -1.33
N ASN A 271 -6.29 -4.73 -1.88
CA ASN A 271 -6.27 -5.51 -3.11
C ASN A 271 -5.95 -4.57 -4.29
N MET A 272 -4.88 -4.89 -5.01
CA MET A 272 -4.33 -4.06 -6.09
C MET A 272 -5.36 -3.74 -7.20
N ALA A 273 -6.27 -4.67 -7.51
CA ALA A 273 -7.29 -4.46 -8.54
C ALA A 273 -8.29 -3.37 -8.15
N TRP A 274 -8.70 -3.35 -6.87
CA TRP A 274 -9.65 -2.35 -6.37
C TRP A 274 -8.99 -1.00 -6.12
N CYS A 275 -7.70 -0.98 -5.75
CA CYS A 275 -6.89 0.25 -5.75
C CYS A 275 -6.79 0.85 -7.16
N LEU A 276 -6.59 0.01 -8.20
CA LEU A 276 -6.57 0.47 -9.58
C LEU A 276 -7.93 1.00 -10.04
N TRP A 277 -9.02 0.28 -9.72
CA TRP A 277 -10.39 0.74 -10.01
C TRP A 277 -10.66 2.14 -9.47
N ASP A 278 -10.29 2.38 -8.21
CA ASP A 278 -10.43 3.69 -7.57
C ASP A 278 -9.58 4.76 -8.29
N MET A 279 -8.31 4.47 -8.59
CA MET A 279 -7.44 5.40 -9.31
C MET A 279 -7.98 5.75 -10.72
N LEU A 280 -8.61 4.80 -11.41
CA LEU A 280 -9.16 5.04 -12.74
C LEU A 280 -10.48 5.81 -12.72
N THR A 281 -11.34 5.54 -11.73
CA THR A 281 -12.71 6.05 -11.72
C THR A 281 -12.94 7.25 -10.81
N HIS A 282 -12.02 7.54 -9.89
CA HIS A 282 -12.22 8.63 -8.95
C HIS A 282 -12.09 10.01 -9.62
N PRO A 283 -13.09 10.91 -9.48
CA PRO A 283 -13.12 12.17 -10.23
C PRO A 283 -12.16 13.25 -9.70
N ARG A 284 -11.67 13.12 -8.46
CA ARG A 284 -10.87 14.18 -7.82
C ARG A 284 -9.38 14.08 -8.09
N TYR A 285 -8.76 12.93 -7.78
CA TYR A 285 -7.33 12.67 -7.93
C TYR A 285 -7.01 11.62 -9.01
N GLY A 286 -8.01 10.86 -9.45
CA GLY A 286 -7.86 9.80 -10.43
C GLY A 286 -8.19 10.26 -11.85
N MET A 287 -8.45 9.28 -12.72
CA MET A 287 -8.85 9.51 -14.11
C MET A 287 -10.36 9.70 -14.29
N GLY A 288 -11.15 9.78 -13.22
CA GLY A 288 -12.62 9.78 -13.26
C GLY A 288 -13.27 10.93 -14.05
N LYS A 289 -12.53 12.02 -14.31
CA LYS A 289 -13.00 13.11 -15.20
C LYS A 289 -12.90 12.76 -16.69
N ARG A 290 -12.11 11.74 -17.04
CA ARG A 290 -11.81 11.32 -18.41
C ARG A 290 -12.28 9.90 -18.73
N LEU A 291 -12.23 9.02 -17.74
CA LEU A 291 -12.73 7.65 -17.80
C LEU A 291 -13.86 7.50 -16.78
N GLY A 292 -15.08 7.30 -17.25
CA GLY A 292 -16.19 6.91 -16.40
C GLY A 292 -16.06 5.45 -15.98
N ALA A 293 -16.83 5.05 -14.96
CA ALA A 293 -16.90 3.65 -14.53
C ALA A 293 -17.39 2.70 -15.64
N ALA A 294 -18.14 3.21 -16.63
CA ALA A 294 -18.57 2.45 -17.80
C ALA A 294 -17.45 2.21 -18.82
N ASP A 295 -16.39 3.03 -18.79
CA ASP A 295 -15.26 2.94 -19.71
C ASP A 295 -14.18 1.96 -19.21
N VAL A 296 -14.36 1.36 -18.03
CA VAL A 296 -13.41 0.43 -17.40
C VAL A 296 -14.08 -0.94 -17.23
N ASP A 297 -13.43 -1.99 -17.72
CA ASP A 297 -13.93 -3.36 -17.61
C ASP A 297 -13.80 -3.88 -16.18
N LYS A 298 -14.86 -3.67 -15.41
CA LYS A 298 -14.96 -4.15 -14.02
C LYS A 298 -14.96 -5.69 -13.91
N TRP A 299 -15.34 -6.41 -14.96
CA TRP A 299 -15.41 -7.87 -14.94
C TRP A 299 -14.02 -8.48 -15.06
N ALA A 300 -13.17 -7.93 -15.94
CA ALA A 300 -11.76 -8.29 -15.99
C ALA A 300 -11.05 -8.01 -14.66
N LEU A 301 -11.27 -6.82 -14.08
CA LEU A 301 -10.70 -6.47 -12.77
C LEU A 301 -11.23 -7.35 -11.63
N TYR A 302 -12.47 -7.83 -11.69
CA TYR A 302 -13.02 -8.75 -10.70
C TYR A 302 -12.25 -10.08 -10.69
N VAL A 303 -11.96 -10.65 -11.86
CA VAL A 303 -11.17 -11.89 -11.98
C VAL A 303 -9.73 -11.66 -11.47
N ILE A 304 -9.13 -10.52 -11.82
CA ILE A 304 -7.79 -10.16 -11.32
C ILE A 304 -7.81 -9.95 -9.81
N GLY A 305 -8.84 -9.30 -9.27
CA GLY A 305 -9.01 -9.11 -7.82
C GLY A 305 -9.08 -10.43 -7.08
N GLN A 306 -9.80 -11.42 -7.61
CA GLN A 306 -9.81 -12.78 -7.07
C GLN A 306 -8.42 -13.42 -7.13
N HIS A 307 -7.67 -13.23 -8.22
CA HIS A 307 -6.29 -13.72 -8.36
C HIS A 307 -5.33 -13.09 -7.33
N CYS A 308 -5.43 -11.78 -7.09
CA CYS A 308 -4.64 -11.07 -6.09
C CYS A 308 -4.88 -11.60 -4.65
N ASP A 309 -6.12 -12.00 -4.35
CA ASP A 309 -6.53 -12.50 -3.03
C ASP A 309 -6.26 -14.00 -2.80
N GLN A 310 -5.76 -14.73 -3.81
CA GLN A 310 -5.43 -16.14 -3.62
C GLN A 310 -4.32 -16.31 -2.57
N SER A 311 -4.52 -17.28 -1.68
CA SER A 311 -3.57 -17.61 -0.62
C SER A 311 -2.38 -18.39 -1.21
N VAL A 312 -1.18 -17.86 -1.05
CA VAL A 312 0.08 -18.46 -1.53
C VAL A 312 1.10 -18.54 -0.39
N PRO A 313 2.12 -19.42 -0.47
CA PRO A 313 3.19 -19.47 0.53
C PRO A 313 3.90 -18.11 0.70
N ASP A 314 4.14 -17.72 1.96
CA ASP A 314 4.85 -16.48 2.31
C ASP A 314 6.39 -16.63 2.34
N GLY A 315 6.87 -17.87 2.23
CA GLY A 315 8.28 -18.24 2.32
C GLY A 315 8.79 -18.52 3.75
N PHE A 316 8.04 -18.15 4.78
CA PHE A 316 8.35 -18.39 6.20
C PHE A 316 7.61 -19.62 6.77
N GLY A 317 6.85 -20.33 5.94
CA GLY A 317 6.07 -21.51 6.32
C GLY A 317 4.58 -21.21 6.56
N GLY A 318 4.16 -19.96 6.40
CA GLY A 318 2.76 -19.52 6.41
C GLY A 318 2.23 -19.25 5.01
N THR A 319 1.15 -18.47 4.95
CA THR A 319 0.54 -18.05 3.69
C THR A 319 0.14 -16.58 3.74
N GLU A 320 0.17 -15.93 2.59
CA GLU A 320 -0.25 -14.55 2.39
C GLU A 320 -1.09 -14.41 1.10
N PRO A 321 -1.84 -13.31 0.93
CA PRO A 321 -2.47 -13.00 -0.34
C PRO A 321 -1.39 -12.81 -1.42
N ARG A 322 -1.65 -13.30 -2.64
CA ARG A 322 -0.66 -13.27 -3.72
C ARG A 322 -0.12 -11.88 -3.99
N ILE A 323 -1.01 -10.88 -4.06
CA ILE A 323 -0.67 -9.49 -4.40
C ILE A 323 -1.46 -8.54 -3.50
N THR A 324 -0.73 -7.73 -2.74
CA THR A 324 -1.27 -6.61 -1.96
C THR A 324 -0.63 -5.29 -2.42
N CYS A 325 -1.32 -4.18 -2.16
CA CYS A 325 -0.92 -2.83 -2.55
C CYS A 325 -1.01 -1.87 -1.37
N ASN A 326 0.12 -1.44 -0.84
CA ASN A 326 0.23 -0.40 0.17
C ASN A 326 1.08 0.76 -0.38
N ALA A 327 0.62 1.35 -1.48
CA ALA A 327 1.29 2.49 -2.13
C ALA A 327 0.73 3.83 -1.62
N TYR A 328 1.58 4.85 -1.58
CA TYR A 328 1.19 6.24 -1.36
C TYR A 328 1.75 7.11 -2.49
N LEU A 329 0.90 7.95 -3.07
CA LEU A 329 1.21 8.76 -4.26
C LEU A 329 1.32 10.23 -3.84
N THR A 330 2.53 10.75 -3.70
CA THR A 330 2.79 12.11 -3.18
C THR A 330 3.12 13.12 -4.27
N THR A 331 3.52 12.66 -5.46
CA THR A 331 3.94 13.51 -6.56
C THR A 331 3.06 13.30 -7.78
N GLN A 332 2.90 14.37 -8.57
CA GLN A 332 2.19 14.29 -9.83
C GLN A 332 3.01 13.48 -10.83
N ARG A 333 2.43 12.40 -11.35
CA ARG A 333 3.04 11.52 -12.35
C ARG A 333 2.15 11.42 -13.58
N LYS A 334 2.71 10.98 -14.72
CA LYS A 334 1.90 10.68 -15.90
C LYS A 334 0.97 9.53 -15.57
N ALA A 335 -0.30 9.67 -15.95
CA ALA A 335 -1.32 8.65 -15.66
C ALA A 335 -0.95 7.28 -16.22
N TRP A 336 -0.33 7.24 -17.40
CA TRP A 336 0.14 5.99 -18.01
C TRP A 336 1.21 5.30 -17.17
N ASP A 337 2.16 6.04 -16.59
CA ASP A 337 3.22 5.46 -15.75
C ASP A 337 2.62 4.84 -14.48
N VAL A 338 1.66 5.52 -13.84
CA VAL A 338 0.96 4.98 -12.66
C VAL A 338 0.14 3.75 -13.03
N LEU A 339 -0.63 3.80 -14.13
CA LEU A 339 -1.37 2.64 -14.64
C LEU A 339 -0.44 1.45 -14.93
N SER A 340 0.72 1.72 -15.51
CA SER A 340 1.73 0.71 -15.79
C SER A 340 2.29 0.08 -14.52
N ASP A 341 2.49 0.85 -13.44
CA ASP A 341 2.95 0.31 -12.15
C ASP A 341 1.93 -0.68 -11.55
N PHE A 342 0.65 -0.30 -11.54
CA PHE A 342 -0.45 -1.19 -11.09
C PHE A 342 -0.53 -2.46 -11.94
N CYS A 343 -0.52 -2.30 -13.27
CA CYS A 343 -0.62 -3.41 -14.21
C CYS A 343 0.58 -4.37 -14.14
N SER A 344 1.80 -3.81 -14.04
CA SER A 344 3.05 -4.56 -13.83
C SER A 344 2.97 -5.46 -12.60
N ALA A 345 2.56 -4.90 -11.46
CA ALA A 345 2.46 -5.65 -10.21
C ALA A 345 1.42 -6.79 -10.31
N MET A 346 0.30 -6.56 -10.99
CA MET A 346 -0.74 -7.57 -11.25
C MET A 346 -0.42 -8.53 -12.38
N ARG A 347 0.70 -8.32 -13.09
CA ARG A 347 1.11 -9.07 -14.28
C ARG A 347 0.05 -9.00 -15.38
N CYS A 348 -0.56 -7.82 -15.57
CA CYS A 348 -1.55 -7.60 -16.61
C CYS A 348 -1.15 -6.48 -17.57
N MET A 349 -1.79 -6.48 -18.73
CA MET A 349 -1.65 -5.46 -19.76
C MET A 349 -2.98 -4.72 -19.91
N PRO A 350 -3.00 -3.38 -19.81
CA PRO A 350 -4.18 -2.59 -20.13
C PRO A 350 -4.36 -2.52 -21.64
N VAL A 351 -5.55 -2.87 -22.12
CA VAL A 351 -5.91 -2.90 -23.55
C VAL A 351 -7.20 -2.13 -23.78
N TRP A 352 -7.22 -1.26 -24.78
CA TRP A 352 -8.46 -0.66 -25.25
C TRP A 352 -9.11 -1.60 -26.28
N ASN A 353 -10.24 -2.21 -25.95
CA ASN A 353 -10.92 -3.17 -26.83
C ASN A 353 -11.89 -2.50 -27.83
N GLY A 354 -11.87 -1.17 -27.94
CA GLY A 354 -12.79 -0.39 -28.78
C GLY A 354 -14.02 0.13 -28.04
N GLN A 355 -14.36 -0.44 -26.88
CA GLN A 355 -15.49 0.00 -26.04
C GLN A 355 -15.04 0.43 -24.64
N THR A 356 -14.19 -0.37 -24.01
CA THR A 356 -13.72 -0.17 -22.63
C THR A 356 -12.23 -0.46 -22.51
N LEU A 357 -11.60 0.13 -21.51
CA LEU A 357 -10.29 -0.26 -21.03
C LEU A 357 -10.42 -1.59 -20.27
N THR A 358 -9.93 -2.67 -20.88
CA THR A 358 -9.89 -4.01 -20.30
C THR A 358 -8.47 -4.41 -19.89
N PHE A 359 -8.36 -5.49 -19.12
CA PHE A 359 -7.10 -5.93 -18.53
C PHE A 359 -6.86 -7.40 -18.84
N VAL A 360 -5.76 -7.65 -19.52
CA VAL A 360 -5.33 -9.01 -19.89
C VAL A 360 -4.27 -9.44 -18.90
N GLN A 361 -4.57 -10.41 -18.05
CA GLN A 361 -3.62 -10.92 -17.06
C GLN A 361 -2.81 -12.10 -17.60
N ASP A 362 -1.49 -12.08 -17.40
CA ASP A 362 -0.63 -13.22 -17.63
C ASP A 362 -0.77 -14.23 -16.47
N ARG A 363 -1.75 -15.11 -16.64
CA ARG A 363 -2.04 -16.23 -15.73
C ARG A 363 -2.29 -17.51 -16.52
N PRO A 364 -2.21 -18.70 -15.90
CA PRO A 364 -2.66 -19.94 -16.51
C PRO A 364 -4.10 -19.79 -17.00
N SER A 365 -4.31 -20.17 -18.26
CA SER A 365 -5.62 -20.13 -18.94
C SER A 365 -5.67 -21.24 -19.97
N ASP A 366 -6.88 -21.77 -20.19
CA ASP A 366 -7.10 -22.74 -21.25
C ASP A 366 -6.87 -22.09 -22.62
N LYS A 367 -6.38 -22.89 -23.56
CA LYS A 367 -6.25 -22.41 -24.94
C LYS A 367 -7.63 -22.10 -25.52
N VAL A 368 -7.72 -21.03 -26.31
CA VAL A 368 -8.94 -20.62 -27.02
C VAL A 368 -8.98 -21.21 -28.43
N TRP A 369 -7.84 -21.34 -29.09
CA TRP A 369 -7.75 -21.85 -30.46
C TRP A 369 -6.48 -22.64 -30.73
N THR A 370 -6.51 -23.46 -31.78
CA THR A 370 -5.37 -24.23 -32.28
C THR A 370 -5.04 -23.78 -33.70
N TYR A 371 -3.79 -23.41 -33.94
CA TYR A 371 -3.24 -23.16 -35.27
C TYR A 371 -2.33 -24.30 -35.70
N ASN A 372 -2.43 -24.68 -36.96
CA ASN A 372 -1.61 -25.68 -37.61
C ASN A 372 -1.44 -25.31 -39.09
N ARG A 373 -0.66 -26.10 -39.81
CA ARG A 373 -0.36 -25.86 -41.23
C ARG A 373 -1.61 -25.67 -42.12
N SER A 374 -2.76 -26.24 -41.75
CA SER A 374 -3.99 -26.24 -42.55
C SER A 374 -4.90 -25.02 -42.33
N ASN A 375 -4.59 -24.15 -41.37
CA ASN A 375 -5.36 -22.95 -41.09
C ASN A 375 -4.51 -21.67 -40.96
N VAL A 376 -3.26 -21.75 -41.39
CA VAL A 376 -2.33 -20.64 -41.53
C VAL A 376 -2.11 -20.38 -43.02
N VAL A 377 -2.05 -19.10 -43.39
CA VAL A 377 -1.74 -18.67 -44.75
C VAL A 377 -0.30 -19.05 -45.06
N MET A 378 -0.10 -19.78 -46.15
CA MET A 378 1.22 -20.19 -46.59
C MET A 378 1.94 -19.01 -47.25
N PRO A 379 3.08 -18.56 -46.70
CA PRO A 379 3.92 -17.58 -47.37
C PRO A 379 4.72 -18.20 -48.52
N ASP A 380 5.25 -17.36 -49.42
CA ASP A 380 6.02 -17.78 -50.60
C ASP A 380 7.30 -18.57 -50.26
N ASP A 381 7.89 -18.33 -49.09
CA ASP A 381 9.06 -19.06 -48.57
C ASP A 381 8.71 -20.43 -47.98
N GLY A 382 7.41 -20.77 -47.90
CA GLY A 382 6.91 -22.06 -47.45
C GLY A 382 6.94 -22.30 -45.94
N ALA A 383 7.31 -21.30 -45.14
CA ALA A 383 7.44 -21.40 -43.68
C ALA A 383 6.23 -20.75 -42.96
N PRO A 384 5.20 -21.53 -42.57
CA PRO A 384 3.96 -20.96 -42.03
C PRO A 384 4.13 -20.25 -40.68
N PHE A 385 5.08 -20.71 -39.85
CA PHE A 385 5.38 -20.13 -38.54
C PHE A 385 6.82 -19.61 -38.51
N ARG A 386 7.01 -18.34 -38.16
CA ARG A 386 8.34 -17.72 -38.01
C ARG A 386 8.65 -17.55 -36.54
N TYR A 387 9.66 -18.26 -36.05
CA TYR A 387 10.10 -18.17 -34.66
C TYR A 387 11.29 -17.24 -34.50
N SER A 388 11.23 -16.37 -33.50
CA SER A 388 12.38 -15.61 -32.99
C SER A 388 12.60 -15.95 -31.52
N PHE A 389 13.84 -15.78 -31.07
CA PHE A 389 14.26 -16.12 -29.71
C PHE A 389 14.87 -14.90 -29.04
N SER A 390 14.57 -14.69 -27.75
CA SER A 390 15.25 -13.68 -26.95
C SER A 390 16.75 -13.98 -26.90
N ALA A 391 17.61 -12.97 -26.97
CA ALA A 391 19.05 -13.20 -26.89
C ALA A 391 19.46 -13.62 -25.48
N LEU A 392 20.46 -14.50 -25.34
CA LEU A 392 20.90 -14.98 -24.02
C LEU A 392 21.33 -13.84 -23.08
N LYS A 393 21.96 -12.79 -23.61
CA LYS A 393 22.38 -11.60 -22.85
C LYS A 393 21.21 -10.82 -22.24
N ASP A 394 20.02 -10.94 -22.83
CA ASP A 394 18.80 -10.24 -22.39
C ASP A 394 18.00 -11.12 -21.41
N ARG A 395 18.51 -12.32 -21.06
CA ARG A 395 17.92 -13.24 -20.08
C ARG A 395 18.68 -13.15 -18.76
N HIS A 396 18.13 -12.40 -17.83
CA HIS A 396 18.60 -12.24 -16.46
C HIS A 396 18.27 -13.49 -15.64
N ASN A 397 19.15 -13.79 -14.70
CA ASN A 397 19.01 -14.92 -13.78
C ASN A 397 19.23 -14.51 -12.32
N ALA A 398 19.37 -13.21 -12.09
CA ALA A 398 19.41 -12.58 -10.78
C ALA A 398 18.65 -11.24 -10.84
N VAL A 399 17.87 -10.95 -9.80
CA VAL A 399 17.09 -9.71 -9.70
C VAL A 399 17.23 -9.13 -8.30
N GLU A 400 17.58 -7.86 -8.21
CA GLU A 400 17.48 -7.06 -6.99
C GLU A 400 16.12 -6.36 -6.98
N VAL A 401 15.23 -6.79 -6.09
CA VAL A 401 13.86 -6.29 -5.96
C VAL A 401 13.76 -5.34 -4.77
N ASN A 402 13.51 -4.06 -5.02
CA ASN A 402 13.24 -3.12 -3.95
C ASN A 402 11.78 -3.22 -3.49
N TRP A 403 11.56 -3.23 -2.19
CA TRP A 403 10.25 -3.26 -1.54
C TRP A 403 10.29 -2.48 -0.22
N ILE A 404 9.14 -2.16 0.37
CA ILE A 404 9.07 -1.40 1.62
C ILE A 404 8.95 -2.38 2.78
N ASP A 405 9.89 -2.38 3.73
CA ASP A 405 9.90 -3.35 4.82
C ASP A 405 9.24 -2.80 6.10
N PRO A 406 8.04 -3.29 6.50
CA PRO A 406 7.39 -2.85 7.72
C PRO A 406 8.18 -3.17 8.99
N ASN A 407 9.03 -4.21 8.96
CA ASN A 407 9.87 -4.61 10.10
C ASN A 407 11.13 -3.75 10.22
N ASN A 408 11.52 -3.06 9.15
CA ASN A 408 12.63 -2.12 9.12
C ASN A 408 12.14 -0.66 9.07
N GLY A 409 11.11 -0.34 9.86
CA GLY A 409 10.61 1.02 9.99
C GLY A 409 9.96 1.61 8.74
N TRP A 410 9.47 0.76 7.82
CA TRP A 410 8.90 1.16 6.52
C TRP A 410 9.92 1.80 5.55
N GLU A 411 11.20 1.50 5.74
CA GLU A 411 12.26 1.88 4.81
C GLU A 411 12.32 0.92 3.61
N THR A 412 12.94 1.39 2.53
CA THR A 412 13.19 0.55 1.35
C THR A 412 14.24 -0.52 1.67
N ALA A 413 13.90 -1.78 1.43
CA ALA A 413 14.79 -2.93 1.49
C ALA A 413 14.94 -3.57 0.10
N THR A 414 16.04 -4.29 -0.12
CA THR A 414 16.30 -5.01 -1.38
C THR A 414 16.31 -6.51 -1.12
N GLU A 415 15.42 -7.25 -1.78
CA GLU A 415 15.42 -8.71 -1.83
C GLU A 415 16.19 -9.17 -3.07
N LEU A 416 17.20 -10.02 -2.88
CA LEU A 416 17.96 -10.63 -3.97
C LEU A 416 17.34 -11.98 -4.34
N VAL A 417 16.87 -12.11 -5.58
CA VAL A 417 16.30 -13.34 -6.12
C VAL A 417 17.23 -13.90 -7.19
N GLU A 418 17.61 -15.17 -7.08
CA GLU A 418 18.59 -15.80 -7.98
C GLU A 418 18.15 -17.19 -8.44
N ASP A 419 18.38 -17.52 -9.71
CA ASP A 419 18.28 -18.88 -10.22
C ASP A 419 19.69 -19.49 -10.30
N THR A 420 20.05 -20.24 -9.24
CA THR A 420 21.38 -20.82 -9.08
C THR A 420 21.77 -21.79 -10.20
N GLN A 421 20.80 -22.51 -10.77
CA GLN A 421 21.04 -23.44 -11.88
C GLN A 421 21.36 -22.68 -13.18
N ALA A 422 20.60 -21.62 -13.47
CA ALA A 422 20.84 -20.77 -14.62
C ALA A 422 22.15 -19.99 -14.47
N ILE A 423 22.49 -19.50 -13.27
CA ILE A 423 23.76 -18.83 -12.98
C ILE A 423 24.94 -19.78 -13.20
N ALA A 424 24.85 -21.01 -12.68
CA ALA A 424 25.90 -22.01 -12.85
C ALA A 424 26.15 -22.35 -14.34
N ARG A 425 25.11 -22.28 -15.16
CA ARG A 425 25.17 -22.61 -16.59
C ARG A 425 25.59 -21.46 -17.49
N TYR A 426 25.12 -20.24 -17.21
CA TYR A 426 25.23 -19.09 -18.11
C TYR A 426 26.07 -17.93 -17.55
N GLY A 427 26.51 -18.02 -16.29
CA GLY A 427 27.10 -16.89 -15.57
C GLY A 427 26.02 -15.95 -15.02
N ARG A 428 26.38 -15.11 -14.05
CA ARG A 428 25.45 -14.21 -13.36
C ARG A 428 25.09 -13.00 -14.24
N ASN A 429 23.80 -12.76 -14.44
CA ASN A 429 23.23 -11.63 -15.18
C ASN A 429 22.14 -10.97 -14.33
N VAL A 430 22.40 -9.74 -13.88
CA VAL A 430 21.62 -9.06 -12.83
C VAL A 430 20.81 -7.92 -13.43
N THR A 431 19.55 -7.81 -13.02
CA THR A 431 18.72 -6.61 -13.24
C THR A 431 18.15 -6.10 -11.91
N LYS A 432 17.62 -4.87 -11.91
CA LYS A 432 16.98 -4.25 -10.75
C LYS A 432 15.52 -3.95 -11.06
N MET A 433 14.64 -4.10 -10.08
CA MET A 433 13.24 -3.72 -10.22
C MET A 433 12.67 -3.20 -8.90
N ASP A 434 11.65 -2.35 -9.00
CA ASP A 434 10.89 -1.87 -7.85
C ASP A 434 9.54 -2.60 -7.79
N ALA A 435 9.24 -3.23 -6.65
CA ALA A 435 7.95 -3.86 -6.41
C ALA A 435 6.95 -2.81 -5.91
N PHE A 436 6.20 -2.22 -6.84
CA PHE A 436 5.25 -1.14 -6.55
C PHE A 436 4.22 -1.53 -5.48
N GLY A 437 4.14 -0.72 -4.41
CA GLY A 437 3.21 -0.91 -3.30
C GLY A 437 3.44 -2.19 -2.49
N CYS A 438 4.58 -2.88 -2.68
CA CYS A 438 4.89 -4.13 -2.01
C CYS A 438 5.43 -3.89 -0.59
N THR A 439 4.80 -4.55 0.38
CA THR A 439 5.25 -4.52 1.79
C THR A 439 5.47 -5.92 2.38
N SER A 440 5.65 -6.92 1.51
CA SER A 440 5.96 -8.29 1.89
C SER A 440 7.20 -8.76 1.15
N ARG A 441 8.14 -9.35 1.90
CA ARG A 441 9.32 -9.99 1.33
C ARG A 441 8.94 -11.15 0.39
N GLY A 442 7.92 -11.94 0.74
CA GLY A 442 7.43 -13.03 -0.08
C GLY A 442 6.89 -12.55 -1.43
N GLN A 443 6.08 -11.48 -1.42
CA GLN A 443 5.59 -10.84 -2.64
C GLN A 443 6.72 -10.25 -3.49
N ALA A 444 7.71 -9.60 -2.87
CA ALA A 444 8.90 -9.08 -3.57
C ALA A 444 9.71 -10.21 -4.24
N HIS A 445 9.94 -11.31 -3.51
CA HIS A 445 10.63 -12.48 -4.03
C HIS A 445 9.88 -13.09 -5.22
N ARG A 446 8.55 -13.26 -5.12
CA ARG A 446 7.71 -13.75 -6.23
C ARG A 446 7.73 -12.80 -7.43
N ALA A 447 7.86 -11.49 -7.23
CA ALA A 447 7.98 -10.54 -8.33
C ALA A 447 9.30 -10.72 -9.11
N GLY A 448 10.43 -10.83 -8.40
CA GLY A 448 11.74 -11.10 -9.02
C GLY A 448 11.79 -12.46 -9.69
N LEU A 449 11.24 -13.50 -9.06
CA LEU A 449 11.21 -14.84 -9.61
C LEU A 449 10.33 -14.92 -10.87
N TRP A 450 9.23 -14.16 -10.92
CA TRP A 450 8.39 -14.08 -12.12
C TRP A 450 9.17 -13.55 -13.32
N LEU A 451 9.97 -12.50 -13.14
CA LEU A 451 10.83 -11.94 -14.19
C LEU A 451 11.82 -13.00 -14.69
N ILE A 452 12.59 -13.60 -13.77
CA ILE A 452 13.59 -14.63 -14.11
C ILE A 452 12.94 -15.80 -14.85
N LYS A 453 11.83 -16.35 -14.32
CA LYS A 453 11.18 -17.51 -14.94
C LYS A 453 10.54 -17.18 -16.27
N THR A 454 10.02 -15.96 -16.46
CA THR A 454 9.55 -15.51 -17.77
C THR A 454 10.69 -15.51 -18.78
N GLU A 455 11.82 -14.86 -18.46
CA GLU A 455 12.97 -14.77 -19.38
C GLU A 455 13.65 -16.10 -19.66
N LEU A 456 13.63 -17.04 -18.71
CA LEU A 456 14.23 -18.38 -18.86
C LEU A 456 13.30 -19.41 -19.54
N LEU A 457 11.98 -19.32 -19.34
CA LEU A 457 11.03 -20.32 -19.83
C LEU A 457 10.28 -19.90 -21.10
N GLU A 458 10.02 -18.59 -21.28
CA GLU A 458 9.18 -18.04 -22.34
C GLU A 458 10.04 -17.30 -23.37
N THR A 459 10.93 -18.05 -24.03
CA THR A 459 12.01 -17.46 -24.85
C THR A 459 11.64 -17.21 -26.30
N GLN A 460 10.51 -17.75 -26.76
CA GLN A 460 10.12 -17.76 -28.18
C GLN A 460 9.02 -16.76 -28.46
N THR A 461 9.15 -16.03 -29.56
CA THR A 461 8.05 -15.32 -30.21
C THR A 461 7.75 -15.99 -31.53
N VAL A 462 6.49 -16.06 -31.92
CA VAL A 462 6.03 -16.64 -33.18
C VAL A 462 5.18 -15.63 -33.95
N ASP A 463 5.49 -15.49 -35.23
CA ASP A 463 4.77 -14.65 -36.19
C ASP A 463 4.21 -15.52 -37.32
N PHE A 464 2.93 -15.34 -37.63
CA PHE A 464 2.25 -16.05 -38.71
C PHE A 464 1.04 -15.24 -39.22
N SER A 465 0.44 -15.66 -40.34
CA SER A 465 -0.75 -15.00 -40.91
C SER A 465 -1.88 -16.00 -41.09
N VAL A 466 -3.11 -15.58 -40.83
CA VAL A 466 -4.30 -16.42 -40.89
C VAL A 466 -5.42 -15.73 -41.65
N GLY A 467 -6.41 -16.48 -42.12
CA GLY A 467 -7.65 -15.91 -42.64
C GLY A 467 -8.54 -15.38 -41.50
N ALA A 468 -9.86 -15.35 -41.72
CA ALA A 468 -10.84 -14.90 -40.72
C ALA A 468 -10.79 -15.65 -39.38
N GLU A 469 -10.12 -16.81 -39.30
CA GLU A 469 -9.87 -17.51 -38.03
C GLU A 469 -9.07 -16.65 -37.03
N GLY A 470 -8.32 -15.62 -37.47
CA GLY A 470 -7.65 -14.66 -36.59
C GLY A 470 -8.58 -13.87 -35.68
N LEU A 471 -9.88 -13.81 -35.99
CA LEU A 471 -10.91 -13.17 -35.15
C LEU A 471 -11.46 -14.10 -34.05
N ARG A 472 -10.99 -15.35 -33.94
CA ARG A 472 -11.45 -16.32 -32.94
C ARG A 472 -10.94 -16.04 -31.52
N HIS A 473 -9.94 -15.19 -31.39
CA HIS A 473 -9.32 -14.84 -30.13
C HIS A 473 -8.91 -13.36 -30.14
N VAL A 474 -8.58 -12.82 -28.98
CA VAL A 474 -8.09 -11.45 -28.81
C VAL A 474 -6.65 -11.45 -28.28
N PRO A 475 -5.91 -10.32 -28.36
CA PRO A 475 -4.66 -10.18 -27.62
C PRO A 475 -4.85 -10.56 -26.16
N GLY A 476 -3.98 -11.42 -25.65
CA GLY A 476 -4.05 -11.98 -24.31
C GLY A 476 -4.46 -13.43 -24.20
N ASP A 477 -5.21 -13.93 -25.18
CA ASP A 477 -5.63 -15.32 -25.19
C ASP A 477 -4.46 -16.27 -25.43
N VAL A 478 -4.54 -17.45 -24.82
CA VAL A 478 -3.60 -18.54 -25.08
C VAL A 478 -4.06 -19.30 -26.31
N ILE A 479 -3.16 -19.49 -27.26
CA ILE A 479 -3.33 -20.28 -28.47
C ILE A 479 -2.35 -21.45 -28.47
N GLU A 480 -2.73 -22.55 -29.10
CA GLU A 480 -1.84 -23.69 -29.31
C GLU A 480 -1.35 -23.70 -30.75
N ILE A 481 -0.07 -24.01 -30.95
CA ILE A 481 0.51 -24.20 -32.28
C ILE A 481 0.94 -25.65 -32.47
N CYS A 482 0.27 -26.35 -33.39
CA CYS A 482 0.62 -27.67 -33.88
C CYS A 482 1.45 -27.52 -35.16
N ASP A 483 2.75 -27.27 -34.98
CA ASP A 483 3.71 -27.13 -36.07
C ASP A 483 4.40 -28.47 -36.35
N ASP A 484 4.06 -29.07 -37.49
CA ASP A 484 4.59 -30.35 -37.96
C ASP A 484 6.10 -30.29 -38.22
N ASP A 485 6.62 -29.15 -38.72
CA ASP A 485 8.04 -28.98 -39.06
C ASP A 485 8.89 -28.89 -37.79
N TYR A 486 8.35 -28.25 -36.75
CA TYR A 486 9.00 -28.21 -35.44
C TYR A 486 8.88 -29.53 -34.67
N ALA A 487 7.70 -30.17 -34.71
CA ALA A 487 7.46 -31.41 -33.98
C ALA A 487 8.16 -32.63 -34.62
N GLY A 488 8.49 -32.56 -35.92
CA GLY A 488 9.02 -33.68 -36.70
C GLY A 488 8.02 -34.80 -36.97
N ILE A 489 6.75 -34.58 -36.59
CA ILE A 489 5.62 -35.50 -36.75
C ILE A 489 4.35 -34.69 -37.03
N ARG A 490 3.36 -35.32 -37.67
CA ARG A 490 2.08 -34.68 -37.98
C ARG A 490 1.25 -34.50 -36.71
N THR A 491 1.05 -33.26 -36.29
CA THR A 491 0.37 -32.90 -35.05
C THR A 491 -0.91 -32.11 -35.26
N GLY A 492 -1.22 -31.65 -36.48
CA GLY A 492 -2.48 -30.97 -36.76
C GLY A 492 -2.95 -31.12 -38.20
N GLY A 493 -4.22 -30.82 -38.44
CA GLY A 493 -4.82 -30.81 -39.77
C GLY A 493 -6.31 -30.44 -39.77
N ARG A 494 -7.05 -30.98 -40.75
CA ARG A 494 -8.51 -30.83 -40.91
C ARG A 494 -9.23 -32.17 -40.80
N VAL A 495 -10.44 -32.16 -40.23
CA VAL A 495 -11.33 -33.33 -40.19
C VAL A 495 -12.04 -33.43 -41.54
N LEU A 496 -11.92 -34.54 -42.25
CA LEU A 496 -12.57 -34.74 -43.55
C LEU A 496 -13.99 -35.33 -43.43
N ALA A 497 -14.23 -36.16 -42.41
CA ALA A 497 -15.55 -36.75 -42.18
C ALA A 497 -15.74 -37.10 -40.71
N VAL A 498 -16.99 -37.00 -40.23
CA VAL A 498 -17.37 -37.31 -38.85
C VAL A 498 -18.46 -38.38 -38.85
N ASN A 499 -18.21 -39.50 -38.16
CA ASN A 499 -19.22 -40.53 -37.89
C ASN A 499 -19.48 -40.63 -36.39
N SER A 500 -20.56 -40.00 -35.93
CA SER A 500 -20.91 -39.97 -34.51
C SER A 500 -21.40 -41.32 -33.99
N GLN A 501 -22.03 -42.15 -34.84
CA GLN A 501 -22.52 -43.48 -34.44
C GLN A 501 -21.37 -44.44 -34.11
N THR A 502 -20.32 -44.45 -34.94
CA THR A 502 -19.14 -45.31 -34.73
C THR A 502 -18.03 -44.61 -33.94
N ARG A 503 -18.21 -43.33 -33.60
CA ARG A 503 -17.24 -42.44 -32.96
C ARG A 503 -15.92 -42.39 -33.73
N THR A 504 -16.00 -42.25 -35.05
CA THR A 504 -14.85 -42.27 -35.95
C THR A 504 -14.72 -40.95 -36.68
N LEU A 505 -13.52 -40.39 -36.67
CA LEU A 505 -13.13 -39.22 -37.43
C LEU A 505 -12.22 -39.67 -38.58
N THR A 506 -12.42 -39.13 -39.77
CA THR A 506 -11.46 -39.29 -40.87
C THR A 506 -10.63 -38.02 -40.98
N LEU A 507 -9.31 -38.12 -40.84
CA LEU A 507 -8.38 -36.99 -40.90
C LEU A 507 -7.84 -36.77 -42.31
N ASP A 508 -7.37 -35.56 -42.59
CA ASP A 508 -6.76 -35.14 -43.87
C ASP A 508 -5.37 -35.75 -44.12
N ARG A 509 -4.75 -36.34 -43.09
CA ARG A 509 -3.41 -36.93 -43.15
C ARG A 509 -3.26 -38.06 -42.14
N GLU A 510 -2.32 -38.95 -42.40
CA GLU A 510 -2.03 -40.06 -41.51
C GLU A 510 -1.39 -39.60 -40.20
N ILE A 511 -1.77 -40.24 -39.10
CA ILE A 511 -1.21 -40.04 -37.77
C ILE A 511 -0.72 -41.39 -37.19
N THR A 512 0.26 -41.32 -36.31
CA THR A 512 0.81 -42.50 -35.61
C THR A 512 0.62 -42.34 -34.12
N LEU A 513 0.08 -43.37 -33.46
CA LEU A 513 -0.03 -43.39 -32.01
C LEU A 513 1.28 -43.85 -31.36
N PRO A 514 1.65 -43.29 -30.20
CA PRO A 514 2.78 -43.78 -29.41
C PRO A 514 2.48 -45.16 -28.84
N SER A 515 3.54 -45.92 -28.54
CA SER A 515 3.43 -47.27 -27.95
C SER A 515 2.95 -47.28 -26.50
N SER A 516 2.98 -46.13 -25.81
CA SER A 516 2.51 -45.97 -24.44
C SER A 516 1.99 -44.55 -24.18
N GLY A 517 1.14 -44.42 -23.16
CA GLY A 517 0.51 -43.17 -22.75
C GLY A 517 -0.77 -42.84 -23.51
N THR A 518 -1.55 -41.91 -22.97
CA THR A 518 -2.84 -41.50 -23.52
C THR A 518 -2.64 -40.41 -24.58
N THR A 519 -3.12 -40.65 -25.80
CA THR A 519 -3.18 -39.63 -26.85
C THR A 519 -4.54 -38.96 -26.84
N LEU A 520 -4.57 -37.63 -26.87
CA LEU A 520 -5.80 -36.87 -27.05
C LEU A 520 -5.80 -36.21 -28.42
N ILE A 521 -6.99 -36.05 -29.00
CA ILE A 521 -7.23 -35.20 -30.16
C ILE A 521 -8.08 -34.01 -29.72
N SER A 522 -7.58 -32.82 -30.01
CA SER A 522 -8.27 -31.54 -29.82
C SER A 522 -9.11 -31.27 -31.06
N LEU A 523 -10.38 -30.96 -30.85
CA LEU A 523 -11.40 -30.67 -31.86
C LEU A 523 -12.11 -29.37 -31.51
N VAL A 524 -12.96 -28.88 -32.41
CA VAL A 524 -13.81 -27.71 -32.19
C VAL A 524 -15.26 -28.17 -32.18
N ASP A 525 -15.98 -27.91 -31.09
CA ASP A 525 -17.39 -28.26 -30.98
C ASP A 525 -18.31 -27.31 -31.75
N GLY A 526 -19.61 -27.57 -31.74
CA GLY A 526 -20.61 -26.74 -32.42
C GLY A 526 -20.77 -25.33 -31.85
N GLN A 527 -20.19 -25.03 -30.68
CA GLN A 527 -20.12 -23.69 -30.10
C GLN A 527 -18.79 -22.98 -30.43
N GLY A 528 -17.91 -23.63 -31.19
CA GLY A 528 -16.62 -23.08 -31.56
C GLY A 528 -15.55 -23.22 -30.47
N SER A 529 -15.80 -24.01 -29.42
CA SER A 529 -14.90 -24.18 -28.29
C SER A 529 -13.95 -25.38 -28.49
N PRO A 530 -12.68 -25.28 -28.06
CA PRO A 530 -11.73 -26.38 -28.19
C PRO A 530 -12.03 -27.48 -27.16
N VAL A 531 -12.25 -28.71 -27.64
CA VAL A 531 -12.53 -29.89 -26.79
C VAL A 531 -11.51 -30.99 -27.08
N SER A 532 -10.88 -31.52 -26.03
CA SER A 532 -9.96 -32.65 -26.14
C SER A 532 -10.66 -33.97 -25.80
N VAL A 533 -10.51 -34.98 -26.65
CA VAL A 533 -11.05 -36.33 -26.46
C VAL A 533 -9.98 -37.38 -26.64
N GLU A 534 -10.09 -38.49 -25.91
CA GLU A 534 -9.14 -39.59 -25.98
C GLU A 534 -9.24 -40.34 -27.31
N VAL A 535 -8.09 -40.63 -27.91
CA VAL A 535 -7.96 -41.49 -29.09
C VAL A 535 -7.82 -42.94 -28.64
N GLN A 536 -8.76 -43.79 -29.05
CA GLN A 536 -8.80 -45.21 -28.69
C GLN A 536 -8.04 -46.10 -29.67
N SER A 537 -8.12 -45.79 -30.97
CA SER A 537 -7.43 -46.54 -32.01
C SER A 537 -7.34 -45.75 -33.30
N VAL A 538 -6.34 -46.04 -34.12
CA VAL A 538 -6.19 -45.51 -35.48
C VAL A 538 -6.18 -46.66 -36.47
N THR A 539 -6.96 -46.56 -37.55
CA THR A 539 -7.05 -47.54 -38.64
C THR A 539 -6.64 -46.86 -39.94
N ASP A 540 -5.84 -47.54 -40.76
CA ASP A 540 -5.32 -47.02 -42.03
C ASP A 540 -4.57 -45.68 -41.90
N GLY A 541 -4.07 -45.35 -40.71
CA GLY A 541 -3.42 -44.06 -40.40
C GLY A 541 -4.36 -42.85 -40.32
N VAL A 542 -5.53 -42.87 -40.95
CA VAL A 542 -6.41 -41.69 -41.10
C VAL A 542 -7.77 -41.80 -40.39
N LYS A 543 -8.22 -43.00 -40.03
CA LYS A 543 -9.50 -43.21 -39.33
C LYS A 543 -9.25 -43.33 -37.84
N VAL A 544 -9.66 -42.31 -37.09
CA VAL A 544 -9.40 -42.19 -35.66
C VAL A 544 -10.67 -42.47 -34.88
N LYS A 545 -10.66 -43.52 -34.07
CA LYS A 545 -11.75 -43.82 -33.14
C LYS A 545 -11.51 -43.09 -31.83
N VAL A 546 -12.48 -42.29 -31.40
CA VAL A 546 -12.40 -41.46 -30.19
C VAL A 546 -13.36 -41.96 -29.10
N SER A 547 -13.08 -41.60 -27.85
CA SER A 547 -13.93 -41.99 -26.71
C SER A 547 -15.36 -41.45 -26.84
N ARG A 548 -15.49 -40.21 -27.34
CA ARG A 548 -16.73 -39.56 -27.76
C ARG A 548 -16.44 -38.57 -28.89
N VAL A 549 -17.41 -38.35 -29.77
CA VAL A 549 -17.39 -37.24 -30.73
C VAL A 549 -18.11 -36.06 -30.08
N PRO A 550 -17.45 -34.91 -29.86
CA PRO A 550 -18.13 -33.71 -29.36
C PRO A 550 -19.29 -33.30 -30.27
N ASP A 551 -20.35 -32.73 -29.68
CA ASP A 551 -21.52 -32.31 -30.44
C ASP A 551 -21.16 -31.15 -31.38
N GLY A 552 -21.59 -31.26 -32.64
CA GLY A 552 -21.42 -30.20 -33.64
C GLY A 552 -20.02 -30.06 -34.24
N VAL A 553 -19.12 -31.04 -34.09
CA VAL A 553 -17.87 -31.08 -34.85
C VAL A 553 -18.20 -31.12 -36.35
N ALA A 554 -17.74 -30.12 -37.08
CA ALA A 554 -18.01 -29.97 -38.51
C ALA A 554 -16.92 -30.61 -39.38
N GLU A 555 -17.29 -31.02 -40.59
CA GLU A 555 -16.30 -31.31 -41.63
C GLU A 555 -15.46 -30.06 -41.92
N TYR A 556 -14.19 -30.27 -42.23
CA TYR A 556 -13.14 -29.26 -42.36
C TYR A 556 -12.84 -28.45 -41.09
N SER A 557 -13.31 -28.88 -39.91
CA SER A 557 -12.85 -28.31 -38.64
C SER A 557 -11.38 -28.62 -38.39
N VAL A 558 -10.73 -27.76 -37.62
CA VAL A 558 -9.33 -27.93 -37.21
C VAL A 558 -9.23 -29.07 -36.19
N TRP A 559 -8.16 -29.87 -36.29
CA TRP A 559 -7.76 -30.78 -35.22
C TRP A 559 -6.28 -30.61 -34.84
N GLY A 560 -5.95 -30.97 -33.61
CA GLY A 560 -4.58 -31.01 -33.09
C GLY A 560 -4.37 -32.22 -32.17
N LEU A 561 -3.24 -32.91 -32.28
CA LEU A 561 -2.89 -34.05 -31.44
C LEU A 561 -2.11 -33.60 -30.21
N LYS A 562 -2.46 -34.21 -29.08
CA LYS A 562 -1.76 -34.09 -27.81
C LYS A 562 -1.17 -35.46 -27.49
N LEU A 563 0.13 -35.57 -27.68
CA LEU A 563 0.87 -36.80 -27.48
C LEU A 563 1.54 -36.78 -26.10
N PRO A 564 1.61 -37.92 -25.39
CA PRO A 564 2.27 -38.01 -24.09
C PRO A 564 3.77 -37.71 -24.15
N THR A 565 4.40 -37.90 -25.30
CA THR A 565 5.82 -37.66 -25.54
C THR A 565 6.13 -36.25 -26.05
N LEU A 566 5.12 -35.45 -26.39
CA LEU A 566 5.29 -34.13 -26.98
C LEU A 566 4.65 -33.05 -26.10
N ARG A 567 5.45 -32.08 -25.67
CA ARG A 567 4.93 -30.93 -24.94
C ARG A 567 4.08 -30.06 -25.88
N GLN A 568 2.89 -29.68 -25.44
CA GLN A 568 2.07 -28.70 -26.15
C GLN A 568 2.83 -27.38 -26.25
N ARG A 569 2.76 -26.77 -27.44
CA ARG A 569 3.33 -25.45 -27.67
C ARG A 569 2.24 -24.41 -27.54
N LEU A 570 2.18 -23.80 -26.37
CA LEU A 570 1.24 -22.74 -26.06
C LEU A 570 1.93 -21.39 -26.25
N PHE A 571 1.19 -20.43 -26.78
CA PHE A 571 1.62 -19.06 -26.97
C PHE A 571 0.51 -18.12 -26.54
N ARG A 572 0.84 -17.02 -25.88
CA ARG A 572 -0.07 -15.93 -25.57
C ARG A 572 -0.04 -14.92 -26.72
N CYS A 573 -1.20 -14.63 -27.30
CA CYS A 573 -1.31 -13.64 -28.37
C CYS A 573 -0.95 -12.25 -27.82
N VAL A 574 -0.05 -11.54 -28.49
CA VAL A 574 0.37 -10.17 -28.12
C VAL A 574 -0.27 -9.15 -29.05
N SER A 575 -0.39 -9.47 -30.34
CA SER A 575 -0.99 -8.57 -31.33
C SER A 575 -1.72 -9.34 -32.42
N ILE A 576 -2.77 -8.70 -32.94
CA ILE A 576 -3.52 -9.11 -34.11
C ILE A 576 -3.63 -7.88 -35.01
N ARG A 577 -3.13 -7.96 -36.24
CA ARG A 577 -3.18 -6.87 -37.20
C ARG A 577 -3.84 -7.34 -38.48
N GLU A 578 -4.91 -6.67 -38.89
CA GLU A 578 -5.53 -6.87 -40.19
C GLU A 578 -4.60 -6.33 -41.30
N ASN A 579 -4.43 -7.12 -42.36
CA ASN A 579 -3.71 -6.74 -43.57
C ASN A 579 -4.70 -6.33 -44.67
N ASP A 580 -4.22 -5.60 -45.68
CA ASP A 580 -5.05 -5.07 -46.78
C ASP A 580 -5.73 -6.15 -47.64
N ASP A 581 -5.28 -7.41 -47.54
CA ASP A 581 -5.80 -8.56 -48.29
C ASP A 581 -6.87 -9.36 -47.51
N GLY A 582 -7.28 -8.88 -46.33
CA GLY A 582 -8.25 -9.55 -45.45
C GLY A 582 -7.68 -10.71 -44.64
N THR A 583 -6.36 -10.88 -44.62
CA THR A 583 -5.67 -11.76 -43.67
C THR A 583 -5.32 -11.03 -42.38
N TYR A 584 -5.05 -11.79 -41.32
CA TYR A 584 -4.66 -11.26 -40.02
C TYR A 584 -3.26 -11.76 -39.68
N ALA A 585 -2.33 -10.84 -39.44
CA ALA A 585 -1.01 -11.14 -38.89
C ALA A 585 -1.12 -11.30 -37.37
N ILE A 586 -0.61 -12.42 -36.85
CA ILE A 586 -0.62 -12.77 -35.43
C ILE A 586 0.82 -12.81 -34.94
N THR A 587 1.09 -12.08 -33.84
CA THR A 587 2.33 -12.22 -33.06
C THR A 587 1.97 -12.77 -31.68
N ALA A 588 2.66 -13.81 -31.25
CA ALA A 588 2.42 -14.43 -29.95
C ALA A 588 3.74 -14.82 -29.26
N VAL A 589 3.77 -14.78 -27.93
CA VAL A 589 4.93 -15.13 -27.11
C VAL A 589 4.67 -16.45 -26.41
N GLN A 590 5.70 -17.28 -26.27
CA GLN A 590 5.60 -18.58 -25.62
C GLN A 590 4.94 -18.47 -24.24
N HIS A 591 4.02 -19.39 -23.95
CA HIS A 591 3.35 -19.44 -22.66
C HIS A 591 3.67 -20.76 -21.96
N VAL A 592 4.11 -20.68 -20.71
CA VAL A 592 4.43 -21.84 -19.87
C VAL A 592 3.50 -21.85 -18.66
N PRO A 593 2.41 -22.65 -18.66
CA PRO A 593 1.43 -22.64 -17.58
C PRO A 593 2.01 -22.98 -16.20
N GLU A 594 3.05 -23.81 -16.16
CA GLU A 594 3.71 -24.21 -14.91
C GLU A 594 4.50 -23.07 -14.24
N LYS A 595 4.76 -21.96 -14.96
CA LYS A 595 5.50 -20.78 -14.47
C LYS A 595 4.90 -20.23 -13.18
N GLU A 596 3.58 -20.08 -13.13
CA GLU A 596 2.90 -19.52 -11.94
C GLU A 596 3.11 -20.38 -10.71
N ALA A 597 2.94 -21.71 -10.83
CA ALA A 597 3.17 -22.63 -9.71
C ALA A 597 4.63 -22.63 -9.25
N ILE A 598 5.59 -22.52 -10.16
CA ILE A 598 7.02 -22.39 -9.80
C ILE A 598 7.26 -21.12 -9.01
N VAL A 599 6.64 -20.01 -9.41
CA VAL A 599 6.81 -18.71 -8.75
C VAL A 599 6.11 -18.68 -7.39
N ASP A 600 4.86 -19.13 -7.30
CA ASP A 600 4.08 -19.11 -6.07
C ASP A 600 4.72 -19.96 -4.96
N ASN A 601 5.37 -21.07 -5.32
CA ASN A 601 6.06 -21.97 -4.38
C ASN A 601 7.58 -21.71 -4.28
N GLY A 602 8.09 -20.66 -4.92
CA GLY A 602 9.53 -20.43 -5.05
C GLY A 602 10.18 -19.73 -3.86
N ALA A 603 9.39 -19.05 -3.02
CA ALA A 603 9.91 -18.37 -1.83
C ALA A 603 10.17 -19.37 -0.70
N HIS A 604 11.40 -19.40 -0.19
CA HIS A 604 11.77 -20.13 1.01
C HIS A 604 12.84 -19.33 1.78
N PHE A 605 12.52 -18.96 3.03
CA PHE A 605 13.38 -18.20 3.90
C PHE A 605 13.68 -19.03 5.15
N ASP A 606 14.96 -19.31 5.40
CA ASP A 606 15.37 -19.97 6.63
C ASP A 606 15.05 -19.06 7.82
N GLY A 607 14.37 -19.62 8.84
CA GLY A 607 13.80 -18.89 9.99
C GLY A 607 14.78 -18.10 10.86
N ASP A 608 16.09 -18.18 10.59
CA ASP A 608 17.15 -17.46 11.30
C ASP A 608 17.79 -16.32 10.46
N GLN A 609 17.30 -16.01 9.25
CA GLN A 609 17.83 -14.90 8.44
C GLN A 609 17.02 -13.59 8.57
N SER A 610 16.46 -13.34 9.76
CA SER A 610 16.09 -11.99 10.18
C SER A 610 17.36 -11.21 10.52
N GLY A 611 18.04 -10.67 9.51
CA GLY A 611 19.04 -9.61 9.67
C GLY A 611 20.29 -9.95 10.49
N THR A 612 21.47 -9.67 9.91
CA THR A 612 22.83 -9.75 10.49
C THR A 612 23.44 -11.16 10.44
N VAL A 613 24.69 -11.39 10.02
CA VAL A 613 25.96 -10.67 10.23
C VAL A 613 26.87 -10.98 9.02
N ASN A 614 27.44 -9.96 8.33
CA ASN A 614 28.34 -10.01 7.15
C ASN A 614 27.77 -9.62 5.77
N GLY A 615 26.63 -8.93 5.70
CA GLY A 615 26.26 -8.17 4.50
C GLY A 615 27.02 -6.85 4.45
N VAL A 616 28.22 -6.82 3.89
CA VAL A 616 28.88 -5.55 3.56
C VAL A 616 28.08 -4.90 2.44
N THR A 617 27.28 -3.89 2.76
CA THR A 617 26.77 -2.93 1.78
C THR A 617 27.99 -2.18 1.21
N PRO A 618 28.35 -2.31 -0.07
CA PRO A 618 29.34 -1.42 -0.65
C PRO A 618 28.78 0.01 -0.58
N PRO A 619 29.54 1.00 -0.08
CA PRO A 619 29.07 2.37 -0.09
C PRO A 619 28.77 2.79 -1.54
N ALA A 620 27.65 3.49 -1.72
CA ALA A 620 27.32 4.12 -2.98
C ALA A 620 28.47 5.06 -3.36
N VAL A 621 29.14 4.76 -4.46
CA VAL A 621 30.12 5.67 -5.07
C VAL A 621 29.31 6.83 -5.64
N GLN A 622 29.50 8.03 -5.07
CA GLN A 622 29.08 9.30 -5.66
C GLN A 622 29.87 9.60 -6.93
#